data_AF-K2Q4S6-F1
#
_entry.id   AF-K2Q4S6-F1
#
_cell.length_a   1.000
_cell.length_b   1.000
_cell.length_c   1.000
_cell.angle_alpha   90.00
_cell.angle_beta   90.00
_cell.angle_gamma   90.00
#
_symmetry.space_group_name_H-M   'P 1'
#
loop_
_entity.id
_entity.type
_entity.pdbx_description
1 polymer ?
#
loop_
_entity_poly.entity_id
_entity_poly.type
_entity_poly.pdbx_seq_one_letter_code
_entity_poly.pdbx_strand_id
1 'polypeptide(L)'
;MYQLLFNNLNFNFTQGEYESFQRYMYTLEVDFWEEEFKYSIYEKRIPIPTIQSNLLILLNKAEVLELKRLIAMHQSNQELITASDINYNWQPN
;
A
#
# COMPACT_ATOMS: atom_id res chain seq x y z
N MET A 1 19.18 -2.30 -9.06
CA MET A 1 18.10 -1.30 -9.18
C MET A 1 16.79 -2.05 -9.03
N TYR A 2 15.90 -1.58 -8.18
CA TYR A 2 14.60 -2.21 -7.92
C TYR A 2 13.50 -1.30 -8.43
N GLN A 3 12.52 -1.87 -9.13
CA GLN A 3 11.38 -1.14 -9.68
C GLN A 3 10.10 -1.75 -9.11
N LEU A 4 9.24 -0.90 -8.56
CA LEU A 4 7.96 -1.29 -7.99
C LEU A 4 6.86 -0.52 -8.71
N LEU A 5 5.91 -1.23 -9.29
CA LEU A 5 4.73 -0.65 -9.90
C LEU A 5 3.53 -0.92 -9.00
N PHE A 6 2.82 0.13 -8.62
CA PHE A 6 1.62 0.02 -7.80
C PHE A 6 0.60 1.07 -8.23
N ASN A 7 -0.55 0.64 -8.74
CA ASN A 7 -1.54 1.51 -9.39
C ASN A 7 -0.89 2.41 -10.45
N ASN A 8 -0.94 3.74 -10.26
CA ASN A 8 -0.35 4.73 -11.16
C ASN A 8 1.03 5.23 -10.68
N LEU A 9 1.62 4.59 -9.67
CA LEU A 9 2.90 4.95 -9.09
C LEU A 9 4.00 4.00 -9.55
N ASN A 10 5.11 4.58 -10.00
CA ASN A 10 6.33 3.86 -10.31
C ASN A 10 7.44 4.30 -9.35
N PHE A 11 7.91 3.37 -8.54
CA PHE A 11 9.00 3.60 -7.62
C PHE A 11 10.28 3.00 -8.16
N ASN A 12 11.32 3.83 -8.25
CA ASN A 12 12.66 3.40 -8.59
C ASN A 12 13.53 3.51 -7.34
N PHE A 13 14.03 2.38 -6.86
CA PHE A 13 14.82 2.32 -5.64
C PHE A 13 16.24 1.80 -5.94
N THR A 14 17.22 2.37 -5.24
CA THR A 14 18.47 1.68 -4.92
C THR A 14 18.21 0.56 -3.91
N GLN A 15 19.18 -0.33 -3.71
CA GLN A 15 19.01 -1.44 -2.77
C GLN A 15 18.73 -0.96 -1.33
N GLY A 16 19.49 0.02 -0.83
CA GLY A 16 19.30 0.54 0.53
C GLY A 16 17.99 1.31 0.71
N GLU A 17 17.52 2.01 -0.34
CA GLU A 17 16.20 2.66 -0.34
C GLU A 17 15.08 1.63 -0.30
N TYR A 18 15.20 0.56 -1.09
CA TYR A 18 14.22 -0.52 -1.07
C TYR A 18 14.15 -1.17 0.31
N GLU A 19 15.27 -1.59 0.90
CA GLU A 19 15.30 -2.20 2.24
C GLU A 19 14.74 -1.28 3.33
N SER A 20 14.97 0.03 3.23
CA SER A 20 14.42 1.02 4.17
C SER A 20 12.92 1.21 3.98
N PHE A 21 12.45 1.26 2.73
CA PHE A 21 11.04 1.31 2.39
C PHE A 21 10.29 0.06 2.86
N GLN A 22 10.86 -1.14 2.66
CA GLN A 22 10.30 -2.39 3.16
C GLN A 22 10.13 -2.33 4.69
N ARG A 23 11.18 -1.94 5.42
CA ARG A 23 11.11 -1.80 6.89
C ARG A 23 10.02 -0.81 7.32
N TYR A 24 9.94 0.35 6.67
CA TYR A 24 8.90 1.34 6.93
C TYR A 24 7.49 0.74 6.76
N MET A 25 7.26 0.04 5.65
CA MET A 25 5.97 -0.61 5.38
C MET A 25 5.63 -1.72 6.39
N TYR A 26 6.63 -2.46 6.90
CA TYR A 26 6.42 -3.44 7.97
C TYR A 26 6.08 -2.78 9.31
N THR A 27 6.71 -1.66 9.65
CA THR A 27 6.42 -0.90 10.88
C THR A 27 5.10 -0.13 10.84
N LEU A 28 4.48 -0.01 9.68
CA LEU A 28 3.25 0.75 9.49
C LEU A 28 2.06 -0.02 10.08
N GLU A 29 1.70 0.22 11.33
CA GLU A 29 0.53 -0.42 11.94
C GLU A 29 -0.76 0.16 11.34
N VAL A 30 -1.42 -0.62 10.48
CA VAL A 30 -2.66 -0.20 9.79
C VAL A 30 -3.81 -0.05 10.79
N ASP A 31 -3.81 -0.86 11.85
CA ASP A 31 -4.83 -0.87 12.90
C ASP A 31 -4.80 0.42 13.76
N PHE A 32 -3.61 0.98 14.00
CA PHE A 32 -3.44 2.28 14.67
C PHE A 32 -4.16 3.40 13.90
N TRP A 33 -3.99 3.44 12.58
CA TRP A 33 -4.69 4.42 11.73
C TRP A 33 -6.20 4.17 11.69
N GLU A 34 -6.66 2.92 11.77
CA GLU A 34 -8.09 2.62 11.82
C GLU A 34 -8.78 3.18 13.06
N GLU A 35 -8.13 3.08 14.22
CA GLU A 35 -8.61 3.65 15.49
C GLU A 35 -8.60 5.18 15.45
N GLU A 36 -7.53 5.79 14.95
CA GLU A 36 -7.41 7.25 14.85
C GLU A 36 -8.52 7.85 13.95
N PHE A 37 -8.88 7.14 12.88
CA PHE A 37 -9.94 7.56 11.98
C PHE A 37 -11.32 6.99 12.33
N LYS A 38 -11.50 6.27 13.45
CA LYS A 38 -12.76 5.59 13.80
C LYS A 38 -13.98 6.51 13.84
N TYR A 39 -13.77 7.80 14.09
CA TYR A 39 -14.81 8.83 14.14
C TYR A 39 -14.75 9.82 12.97
N SER A 40 -13.88 9.59 11.99
CA SER A 40 -13.74 10.48 10.83
C SER A 40 -14.88 10.23 9.83
N ILE A 41 -15.53 11.31 9.42
CA ILE A 41 -16.51 11.36 8.33
C ILE A 41 -15.86 11.33 6.93
N TYR A 42 -14.53 11.37 6.85
CA TYR A 42 -13.77 11.43 5.59
C TYR A 42 -13.10 10.10 5.24
N GLU A 43 -12.82 9.92 3.94
CA GLU A 43 -12.11 8.76 3.41
C GLU A 43 -10.73 8.64 4.06
N LYS A 44 -10.50 7.52 4.76
CA LYS A 44 -9.31 7.28 5.59
C LYS A 44 -8.11 7.02 4.67
N ARG A 45 -7.27 8.03 4.47
CA ARG A 45 -6.05 7.91 3.66
C ARG A 45 -4.82 8.01 4.57
N ILE A 46 -3.99 6.98 4.51
CA ILE A 46 -2.74 6.85 5.24
C ILE A 46 -1.65 7.61 4.47
N PRO A 47 -1.01 8.60 5.11
CA PRO A 47 0.10 9.33 4.50
C PRO A 47 1.38 8.48 4.52
N ILE A 48 1.94 8.26 3.34
CA ILE A 48 3.24 7.63 3.13
C ILE A 48 4.23 8.74 2.75
N PRO A 49 5.08 9.18 3.69
CA PRO A 49 6.10 10.19 3.42
C PRO A 49 7.10 9.62 2.44
N THR A 50 7.44 10.43 1.43
CA THR A 50 8.51 10.08 0.49
C THR A 50 9.82 10.73 0.92
N ILE A 51 10.92 10.34 0.29
CA ILE A 51 12.23 10.97 0.49
C ILE A 51 12.20 12.45 0.03
N GLN A 52 11.31 12.79 -0.89
CA GLN A 52 11.07 14.18 -1.29
C GLN A 52 10.14 14.83 -0.26
N SER A 53 10.67 15.83 0.46
CA SER A 53 9.93 16.54 1.53
C SER A 53 8.67 17.25 1.06
N ASN A 54 8.52 17.48 -0.25
CA ASN A 54 7.38 18.12 -0.89
C ASN A 54 6.42 17.13 -1.58
N LEU A 55 6.61 15.82 -1.40
CA LEU A 55 5.74 14.79 -1.97
C LEU A 55 5.26 13.83 -0.89
N LEU A 56 3.94 13.71 -0.78
CA LEU A 56 3.27 12.80 0.11
C LEU A 56 2.36 11.89 -0.70
N ILE A 57 2.44 10.59 -0.47
CA ILE A 57 1.56 9.61 -1.11
C ILE A 57 0.43 9.31 -0.13
N LEU A 58 -0.82 9.38 -0.59
CA LEU A 58 -2.00 9.10 0.21
C LEU A 58 -2.63 7.80 -0.30
N LEU A 59 -2.65 6.77 0.52
CA LEU A 59 -3.22 5.46 0.18
C LEU A 59 -4.35 5.11 1.13
N ASN A 60 -5.40 4.45 0.64
CA ASN A 60 -6.41 3.89 1.53
C ASN A 60 -5.92 2.59 2.22
N LYS A 61 -6.68 2.08 3.19
CA LYS A 61 -6.33 0.85 3.92
C LYS A 61 -6.08 -0.35 3.01
N ALA A 62 -6.96 -0.57 2.02
CA ALA A 62 -6.85 -1.69 1.10
C ALA A 62 -5.56 -1.57 0.27
N GLU A 63 -5.28 -0.39 -0.27
CA GLU A 63 -4.07 -0.11 -1.04
C GLU A 63 -2.79 -0.31 -0.21
N VAL A 64 -2.77 0.10 1.06
CA VAL A 64 -1.62 -0.15 1.94
C VAL A 64 -1.42 -1.64 2.17
N LEU A 65 -2.49 -2.40 2.38
CA LEU A 65 -2.42 -3.86 2.55
C LEU A 65 -1.95 -4.57 1.28
N GLU A 66 -2.43 -4.16 0.12
CA GLU A 66 -1.99 -4.67 -1.19
C GLU A 66 -0.52 -4.34 -1.44
N LEU A 67 -0.09 -3.11 -1.14
CA LEU A 67 1.30 -2.70 -1.27
C LEU A 67 2.20 -3.52 -0.34
N LYS A 68 1.78 -3.78 0.90
CA LYS A 68 2.49 -4.68 1.83
C LYS A 68 2.58 -6.09 1.29
N ARG A 69 1.48 -6.65 0.77
CA ARG A 69 1.47 -8.00 0.15
C ARG A 69 2.44 -8.09 -1.03
N LEU A 70 2.47 -7.04 -1.87
CA LEU A 70 3.35 -6.97 -3.04
C LEU A 70 4.83 -6.89 -2.63
N ILE A 71 5.14 -6.21 -1.52
CA ILE A 71 6.49 -6.17 -0.94
C ILE A 71 6.86 -7.50 -0.25
N ALA A 72 5.88 -8.18 0.34
CA ALA A 72 6.05 -9.42 1.09
C ALA A 72 6.15 -10.68 0.19
N MET A 73 6.07 -10.54 -1.14
CA MET A 73 5.99 -11.63 -2.13
C MET A 73 7.14 -12.67 -2.08
N HIS A 74 8.19 -12.43 -1.29
CA HIS A 74 9.23 -13.42 -0.99
C HIS A 74 8.83 -14.43 0.11
N GLN A 75 7.67 -14.27 0.77
CA GLN A 75 7.15 -15.22 1.76
C GLN A 75 6.10 -16.12 1.11
N SER A 76 6.34 -17.43 1.14
CA SER A 76 5.70 -18.50 0.36
C SER A 76 4.20 -18.78 0.64
N ASN A 77 3.48 -17.88 1.32
CA ASN A 77 2.07 -18.05 1.67
C ASN A 77 1.19 -17.06 0.90
N GLN A 78 1.02 -17.29 -0.41
CA GLN A 78 0.03 -16.54 -1.16
C GLN A 78 -1.38 -16.98 -0.74
N GLU A 79 -2.15 -16.07 -0.14
CA GLU A 79 -3.56 -16.28 0.18
C GLU A 79 -4.38 -16.42 -1.10
N LEU A 80 -5.33 -17.37 -1.11
CA LEU A 80 -6.26 -17.55 -2.22
C LEU A 80 -7.19 -16.33 -2.32
N ILE A 81 -7.28 -15.73 -3.51
CA ILE A 81 -8.23 -14.66 -3.80
C ILE A 81 -9.67 -15.17 -3.67
N THR A 82 -10.53 -14.37 -3.05
CA THR A 82 -11.97 -14.65 -2.93
C THR A 82 -12.77 -13.84 -3.95
N ALA A 83 -14.00 -14.26 -4.26
CA ALA A 83 -14.87 -13.54 -5.18
C ALA A 83 -15.17 -12.10 -4.72
N SER A 84 -15.13 -11.84 -3.41
CA SER A 84 -15.28 -10.51 -2.79
C SER A 84 -14.09 -9.57 -3.04
N ASP A 85 -12.93 -10.10 -3.41
CA ASP A 85 -11.74 -9.29 -3.72
C ASP A 85 -11.76 -8.76 -5.17
N ILE A 86 -12.69 -9.24 -6.01
CA ILE A 86 -12.80 -8.87 -7.41
C ILE A 86 -13.75 -7.68 -7.54
N ASN A 87 -13.21 -6.51 -7.87
CA ASN A 87 -14.02 -5.33 -8.17
C ASN A 87 -14.58 -5.42 -9.61
N TYR A 88 -15.78 -5.98 -9.76
CA TYR A 88 -16.47 -6.06 -11.04
C TYR A 88 -16.99 -4.67 -11.45
N ASN A 89 -16.21 -3.96 -12.27
CA ASN A 89 -16.70 -2.79 -12.99
C ASN A 89 -17.61 -3.26 -14.13
N TRP A 90 -18.89 -3.46 -13.84
CA TRP A 90 -19.88 -3.83 -14.86
C TRP A 90 -20.02 -2.67 -15.86
N GLN A 91 -19.61 -2.90 -17.10
CA GLN A 91 -19.81 -1.97 -18.21
C GLN A 91 -20.95 -2.51 -19.10
N PRO A 92 -22.06 -1.78 -19.26
CA PRO A 92 -23.06 -2.13 -20.27
C PRO A 92 -22.49 -1.96 -21.68
N ASN A 93 -22.79 -2.92 -22.55
CA ASN A 93 -22.50 -2.88 -23.98
C ASN A 93 -23.35 -1.84 -24.72
#